data_AF-U9TQ74-F1
#
_entry.id   AF-U9TQ74-F1
#
_cell.length_a   1.000
_cell.length_b   1.000
_cell.length_c   1.000
_cell.angle_alpha   90.00
_cell.angle_beta   90.00
_cell.angle_gamma   90.00
#
_symmetry.space_group_name_H-M   'P 1'
#
loop_
_entity.id
_entity.type
_entity.pdbx_description
1 polymer ?
#
loop_
_entity_poly.entity_id
_entity_poly.type
_entity_poly.pdbx_seq_one_letter_code
_entity_poly.pdbx_strand_id
1 'polypeptide(L)'
;MIGTFYFRIGNFFCASLSCENFEDFDKLQHVILPKLQILKIQRAFPKCELLIKFLENNGKNLKEFYLSDIKGYSDNSLNLAIAKFCPNLKKLSTGIKNDELETLKIIFNNCQYLESIKIWCGSIFLSEKEALETVVKQSHKNISELILYHLYYVRPRLFPEELESFFISWENRVPLKPLSLVIITDYFCINTLDKYDENMKIIKKYIRSGVIKNFEVTGFEEDESTNY
;
A
#
# COMPACT_ATOMS: atom_id res chain seq x y z
N MET A 1 -7.00 21.09 23.47
CA MET A 1 -7.89 21.39 22.35
C MET A 1 -7.98 20.09 21.54
N ILE A 2 -9.17 19.50 21.44
CA ILE A 2 -9.39 18.13 20.97
C ILE A 2 -9.11 18.09 19.46
N GLY A 3 -8.04 17.42 19.06
CA GLY A 3 -7.68 17.19 17.66
C GLY A 3 -8.00 15.76 17.23
N THR A 4 -9.27 15.34 17.34
CA THR A 4 -9.74 14.11 16.71
C THR A 4 -11.20 14.31 16.35
N PHE A 5 -11.50 14.43 15.05
CA PHE A 5 -12.88 14.49 14.56
C PHE A 5 -13.10 13.40 13.52
N TYR A 6 -14.07 12.53 13.82
CA TYR A 6 -14.66 11.59 12.89
C TYR A 6 -15.38 12.36 11.78
N PHE A 7 -15.17 11.97 10.52
CA PHE A 7 -16.13 12.29 9.46
C PHE A 7 -16.86 11.03 9.02
N ARG A 8 -18.18 11.08 9.22
CA ARG A 8 -19.16 10.11 8.73
C ARG A 8 -19.39 10.39 7.25
N ILE A 9 -18.93 9.51 6.37
CA ILE A 9 -19.40 9.48 4.99
C ILE A 9 -20.29 8.23 4.84
N GLY A 10 -21.59 8.40 5.12
CA GLY A 10 -22.60 7.35 4.99
C GLY A 10 -22.64 6.31 6.11
N ASN A 11 -22.93 5.04 5.76
CA ASN A 11 -23.05 3.89 6.67
C ASN A 11 -21.68 3.29 7.07
N PHE A 12 -20.58 3.86 6.62
CA PHE A 12 -19.22 3.40 6.88
C PHE A 12 -18.54 4.33 7.90
N PHE A 13 -17.96 3.77 8.97
CA PHE A 13 -17.12 4.53 9.89
C PHE A 13 -15.69 4.55 9.33
N CYS A 14 -15.18 5.75 9.07
CA CYS A 14 -13.81 6.05 8.67
C CYS A 14 -13.15 6.89 9.78
N ALA A 15 -11.92 6.54 10.14
CA ALA A 15 -11.07 7.39 10.98
C ALA A 15 -9.87 7.83 10.14
N SER A 16 -9.67 9.16 10.03
CA SER A 16 -8.45 9.76 9.48
C SER A 16 -7.76 10.55 10.60
N LEU A 17 -6.47 10.26 10.83
CA LEU A 17 -5.66 10.93 11.85
C LEU A 17 -4.54 11.69 11.14
N SER A 18 -4.45 13.02 11.35
CA SER A 18 -3.36 13.90 10.89
C SER A 18 -2.92 14.84 12.02
N CYS A 19 -1.61 15.12 12.15
CA CYS A 19 -0.95 15.78 13.30
C CYS A 19 -1.60 17.13 13.72
N GLU A 20 -1.76 17.43 15.02
CA GLU A 20 -0.70 18.09 15.83
C GLU A 20 -0.40 17.50 17.23
N ASN A 21 -1.09 16.48 17.75
CA ASN A 21 -0.69 15.82 19.00
C ASN A 21 -1.14 14.35 19.04
N PHE A 22 -0.23 13.44 18.74
CA PHE A 22 -0.49 11.98 18.70
C PHE A 22 -0.48 11.31 20.09
N GLU A 23 -0.25 12.08 21.17
CA GLU A 23 -0.32 11.61 22.56
C GLU A 23 -1.69 11.02 22.93
N ASP A 24 -2.74 11.35 22.17
CA ASP A 24 -4.09 10.84 22.43
C ASP A 24 -4.35 9.42 21.87
N PHE A 25 -3.47 8.85 21.03
CA PHE A 25 -3.69 7.49 20.51
C PHE A 25 -3.63 6.42 21.61
N ASP A 26 -2.93 6.69 22.71
CA ASP A 26 -2.94 5.85 23.92
C ASP A 26 -4.36 5.59 24.43
N LYS A 27 -5.29 6.55 24.26
CA LYS A 27 -6.70 6.41 24.67
C LYS A 27 -7.49 5.52 23.71
N LEU A 28 -7.04 5.38 22.46
CA LEU A 28 -7.72 4.61 21.43
C LEU A 28 -7.32 3.14 21.42
N GLN A 29 -6.16 2.78 21.98
CA GLN A 29 -5.58 1.43 21.87
C GLN A 29 -6.51 0.28 22.31
N HIS A 30 -7.47 0.54 23.21
CA HIS A 30 -8.43 -0.44 23.74
C HIS A 30 -9.88 -0.19 23.32
N VAL A 31 -10.14 0.82 22.49
CA VAL A 31 -11.50 1.13 22.03
C VAL A 31 -11.96 0.06 21.05
N ILE A 32 -13.21 -0.38 21.20
CA ILE A 32 -13.86 -1.32 20.27
C ILE A 32 -14.83 -0.54 19.39
N LEU A 33 -14.56 -0.53 18.09
CA LEU A 33 -15.31 0.15 17.04
C LEU A 33 -15.83 -0.90 16.06
N PRO A 34 -16.93 -1.61 16.39
CA PRO A 34 -17.39 -2.77 15.61
C PRO A 34 -17.84 -2.44 14.19
N LYS A 35 -18.10 -1.16 13.89
CA LYS A 35 -18.51 -0.65 12.58
C LYS A 35 -17.37 0.00 11.79
N LEU A 36 -16.16 0.07 12.35
CA LEU A 36 -15.01 0.65 11.68
C LEU A 36 -14.58 -0.26 10.54
N GLN A 37 -14.57 0.27 9.33
CA GLN A 37 -14.14 -0.47 8.13
C GLN A 37 -12.96 0.19 7.44
N ILE A 38 -12.72 1.47 7.68
CA ILE A 38 -11.64 2.22 7.05
C ILE A 38 -10.84 2.90 8.15
N LEU A 39 -9.54 2.63 8.19
CA LEU A 39 -8.60 3.31 9.06
C LEU A 39 -7.50 3.94 8.19
N LYS A 40 -7.40 5.26 8.23
CA LYS A 40 -6.36 6.04 7.57
C LYS A 40 -5.53 6.74 8.64
N ILE A 41 -4.23 6.51 8.63
CA ILE A 41 -3.26 7.15 9.52
C ILE A 41 -2.27 7.87 8.62
N GLN A 42 -2.30 9.20 8.65
CA GLN A 42 -1.53 10.04 7.76
C GLN A 42 -0.68 11.03 8.55
N ARG A 43 0.54 11.31 8.09
CA ARG A 43 1.41 12.38 8.61
C ARG A 43 1.86 12.23 10.07
N ALA A 44 1.44 11.18 10.78
CA ALA A 44 1.88 10.85 12.12
C ALA A 44 1.74 9.36 12.39
N PHE A 45 2.75 8.78 13.05
CA PHE A 45 2.84 7.34 13.28
C PHE A 45 2.67 7.05 14.79
N PRO A 46 1.58 6.37 15.22
CA PRO A 46 1.46 5.91 16.61
C PRO A 46 2.62 4.97 16.95
N LYS A 47 2.99 4.89 18.23
CA LYS A 47 3.85 3.78 18.67
C LYS A 47 3.24 2.46 18.18
N CYS A 48 4.04 1.63 17.51
CA CYS A 48 3.60 0.38 16.87
C CYS A 48 2.76 -0.46 17.82
N GLU A 49 3.20 -0.58 19.08
CA GLU A 49 2.55 -1.36 20.13
C GLU A 49 1.08 -0.95 20.36
N LEU A 50 0.77 0.35 20.31
CA LEU A 50 -0.58 0.86 20.51
C LEU A 50 -1.47 0.53 19.32
N LEU A 51 -0.93 0.68 18.11
CA LEU A 51 -1.65 0.39 16.89
C LEU A 51 -1.91 -1.11 16.74
N ILE A 52 -0.95 -1.96 17.15
CA ILE A 52 -1.13 -3.41 17.19
C ILE A 52 -2.31 -3.77 18.11
N LYS A 53 -2.36 -3.24 19.33
CA LYS A 53 -3.50 -3.44 20.26
C LYS A 53 -4.83 -2.94 19.68
N PHE A 54 -4.79 -1.83 18.95
CA PHE A 54 -5.99 -1.34 18.25
C PHE A 54 -6.46 -2.33 17.18
N LEU A 55 -5.54 -2.87 16.37
CA LEU A 55 -5.82 -3.86 15.33
C LEU A 55 -6.30 -5.19 15.92
N GLU A 56 -5.80 -5.60 17.09
CA GLU A 56 -6.30 -6.79 17.81
C GLU A 56 -7.82 -6.71 18.05
N ASN A 57 -8.31 -5.53 18.43
CA ASN A 57 -9.72 -5.32 18.75
C ASN A 57 -10.59 -5.04 17.52
N ASN A 58 -10.04 -4.36 16.51
CA ASN A 58 -10.83 -3.77 15.42
C ASN A 58 -10.48 -4.31 14.03
N GLY A 59 -9.32 -4.92 13.85
CA GLY A 59 -8.74 -5.28 12.55
C GLY A 59 -9.63 -6.22 11.73
N LYS A 60 -10.37 -7.13 12.39
CA LYS A 60 -11.26 -8.07 11.71
C LYS A 60 -12.37 -7.37 10.90
N ASN A 61 -12.76 -6.17 11.29
CA ASN A 61 -13.81 -5.40 10.60
C ASN A 61 -13.25 -4.50 9.49
N LEU A 62 -11.93 -4.26 9.48
CA LEU A 62 -11.30 -3.40 8.49
C LEU A 62 -11.37 -4.01 7.09
N LYS A 63 -11.73 -3.14 6.15
CA LYS A 63 -11.70 -3.34 4.70
C LYS A 63 -10.60 -2.52 4.06
N GLU A 64 -10.26 -1.37 4.63
CA GLU A 64 -9.19 -0.53 4.14
C GLU A 64 -8.31 -0.09 5.30
N PHE A 65 -7.00 -0.27 5.13
CA PHE A 65 -6.01 0.23 6.07
C PHE A 65 -4.91 0.98 5.34
N TYR A 66 -4.82 2.28 5.62
CA TYR A 66 -3.82 3.15 5.02
C TYR A 66 -2.89 3.69 6.08
N LEU A 67 -1.61 3.32 5.94
CA LEU A 67 -0.51 3.94 6.64
C LEU A 67 0.23 4.82 5.63
N SER A 68 0.36 6.11 5.93
CA SER A 68 1.29 7.01 5.23
C SER A 68 2.14 7.75 6.26
N ASP A 69 3.45 7.53 6.18
CA ASP A 69 4.42 8.32 6.91
C ASP A 69 5.42 8.95 5.93
N ILE A 70 5.42 10.28 5.90
CA ILE A 70 6.35 11.10 5.11
C ILE A 70 7.80 10.83 5.54
N LYS A 71 8.03 10.37 6.78
CA LYS A 71 9.36 10.02 7.28
C LYS A 71 9.80 8.59 6.94
N GLY A 72 8.96 7.80 6.28
CA GLY A 72 9.28 6.42 5.94
C GLY A 72 9.50 5.55 7.18
N TYR A 73 8.75 5.75 8.25
CA TYR A 73 8.78 4.81 9.36
C TYR A 73 7.91 3.59 9.05
N SER A 74 8.52 2.41 9.10
CA SER A 74 7.84 1.12 9.03
C SER A 74 8.40 0.15 10.06
N ASP A 75 7.52 -0.67 10.61
CA ASP A 75 7.80 -1.66 11.64
C ASP A 75 7.27 -3.03 11.23
N ASN A 76 8.17 -4.03 11.20
CA ASN A 76 7.82 -5.38 10.81
C ASN A 76 6.74 -6.01 11.69
N SER A 77 6.75 -5.71 13.00
CA SER A 77 5.78 -6.26 13.95
C SER A 77 4.38 -5.74 13.67
N LEU A 78 4.26 -4.48 13.26
CA LEU A 78 3.00 -3.93 12.78
C LEU A 78 2.53 -4.65 11.51
N ASN A 79 3.41 -4.87 10.53
CA ASN A 79 3.07 -5.59 9.31
C ASN A 79 2.59 -7.03 9.59
N LEU A 80 3.24 -7.74 10.50
CA LEU A 80 2.82 -9.06 10.97
C LEU A 80 1.46 -9.01 11.70
N ALA A 81 1.22 -7.95 12.49
CA ALA A 81 -0.07 -7.74 13.14
C ALA A 81 -1.19 -7.45 12.14
N ILE A 82 -0.93 -6.68 11.07
CA ILE A 82 -1.88 -6.47 9.98
C ILE A 82 -2.28 -7.81 9.38
N ALA A 83 -1.30 -8.65 9.02
CA ALA A 83 -1.56 -9.97 8.47
C ALA A 83 -2.40 -10.85 9.42
N LYS A 84 -2.10 -10.80 10.72
CA LYS A 84 -2.77 -11.63 11.73
C LYS A 84 -4.20 -11.16 12.05
N PHE A 85 -4.41 -9.86 12.20
CA PHE A 85 -5.64 -9.31 12.77
C PHE A 85 -6.59 -8.72 11.74
N CYS A 86 -6.15 -8.51 10.50
CA CYS A 86 -6.95 -7.84 9.47
C CYS A 86 -7.24 -8.76 8.25
N PRO A 87 -7.80 -9.98 8.44
CA PRO A 87 -7.98 -10.95 7.35
C PRO A 87 -8.96 -10.51 6.26
N ASN A 88 -9.77 -9.50 6.55
CA ASN A 88 -10.86 -9.00 5.70
C ASN A 88 -10.47 -7.79 4.84
N LEU A 89 -9.19 -7.40 4.84
CA LEU A 89 -8.70 -6.25 4.09
C LEU A 89 -8.87 -6.45 2.58
N LYS A 90 -9.32 -5.37 1.94
CA LYS A 90 -9.42 -5.19 0.51
C LYS A 90 -8.38 -4.21 -0.02
N LYS A 91 -8.02 -3.20 0.77
CA LYS A 91 -6.99 -2.21 0.42
C LYS A 91 -6.00 -2.05 1.56
N LEU A 92 -4.72 -2.07 1.21
CA LEU A 92 -3.63 -1.91 2.17
C LEU A 92 -2.60 -0.92 1.63
N SER A 93 -2.19 0.06 2.44
CA SER A 93 -0.95 0.81 2.24
C SER A 93 0.00 0.51 3.40
N THR A 94 1.19 0.01 3.08
CA THR A 94 2.23 -0.21 4.08
C THR A 94 3.64 -0.17 3.47
N GLY A 95 4.63 0.14 4.29
CA GLY A 95 6.04 0.00 3.96
C GLY A 95 6.57 -1.37 4.35
N ILE A 96 7.29 -2.03 3.44
CA ILE A 96 7.99 -3.30 3.70
C ILE A 96 9.47 -3.06 3.45
N LYS A 97 10.34 -3.34 4.43
CA LYS A 97 11.78 -3.21 4.23
C LYS A 97 12.33 -4.32 3.35
N ASN A 98 13.48 -4.08 2.74
CA ASN A 98 14.13 -5.04 1.84
C ASN A 98 14.48 -6.39 2.50
N ASP A 99 14.71 -6.41 3.82
CA ASP A 99 14.93 -7.61 4.63
C ASP A 99 13.64 -8.23 5.18
N GLU A 100 12.47 -7.63 4.93
CA GLU A 100 11.16 -8.03 5.45
C GLU A 100 10.26 -8.67 4.38
N LEU A 101 10.83 -9.17 3.28
CA LEU A 101 10.09 -9.73 2.15
C LEU A 101 9.13 -10.87 2.55
N GLU A 102 9.54 -11.73 3.48
CA GLU A 102 8.70 -12.81 4.01
C GLU A 102 7.42 -12.27 4.67
N THR A 103 7.47 -11.10 5.27
CA THR A 103 6.29 -10.46 5.86
C THR A 103 5.26 -10.09 4.81
N LEU A 104 5.68 -9.58 3.65
CA LEU A 104 4.78 -9.32 2.54
C LEU A 104 4.08 -10.60 2.05
N LYS A 105 4.79 -11.74 2.04
CA LYS A 105 4.19 -13.05 1.72
C LYS A 105 3.17 -13.47 2.76
N ILE A 106 3.48 -13.28 4.04
CA ILE A 106 2.54 -13.55 5.16
C ILE A 106 1.29 -12.68 5.02
N ILE A 107 1.43 -11.39 4.67
CA ILE A 107 0.29 -10.50 4.39
C ILE A 107 -0.56 -11.06 3.27
N PHE A 108 0.03 -11.42 2.12
CA PHE A 108 -0.73 -11.98 1.01
C PHE A 108 -1.47 -13.26 1.38
N ASN A 109 -0.83 -14.16 2.14
CA ASN A 109 -1.46 -15.42 2.55
C ASN A 109 -2.66 -15.24 3.50
N ASN A 110 -2.59 -14.26 4.40
CA ASN A 110 -3.65 -14.04 5.41
C ASN A 110 -4.74 -13.06 4.97
N CYS A 111 -4.41 -12.07 4.14
CA CYS A 111 -5.32 -11.04 3.64
C CYS A 111 -5.85 -11.40 2.24
N GLN A 112 -6.59 -12.50 2.12
CA GLN A 112 -6.95 -13.11 0.83
C GLN A 112 -7.94 -12.29 -0.03
N TYR A 113 -8.57 -11.30 0.58
CA TYR A 113 -9.53 -10.40 -0.07
C TYR A 113 -8.89 -9.12 -0.61
N LEU A 114 -7.56 -8.99 -0.56
CA LEU A 114 -6.88 -7.83 -1.12
C LEU A 114 -7.20 -7.68 -2.62
N GLU A 115 -7.69 -6.50 -2.95
CA GLU A 115 -8.01 -6.03 -4.30
C GLU A 115 -6.99 -4.95 -4.73
N SER A 116 -6.47 -4.19 -3.76
CA SER A 116 -5.48 -3.12 -3.96
C SER A 116 -4.38 -3.18 -2.91
N ILE A 117 -3.13 -2.95 -3.34
CA ILE A 117 -2.00 -2.77 -2.43
C ILE A 117 -1.13 -1.60 -2.87
N LYS A 118 -0.81 -0.72 -1.91
CA LYS A 118 0.21 0.33 -2.01
C LYS A 118 1.45 -0.11 -1.26
N ILE A 119 2.55 -0.29 -1.99
CA ILE A 119 3.84 -0.76 -1.47
C ILE A 119 4.83 0.40 -1.54
N TRP A 120 5.53 0.67 -0.45
CA TRP A 120 6.59 1.67 -0.45
C TRP A 120 7.86 1.11 -1.10
N CYS A 121 8.50 1.90 -1.95
CA CYS A 121 9.68 1.53 -2.70
C CYS A 121 10.82 2.55 -2.53
N GLY A 122 12.07 2.07 -2.49
CA GLY A 122 13.27 2.92 -2.41
C GLY A 122 13.94 2.96 -1.04
N SER A 123 15.19 3.41 -1.03
CA SER A 123 16.07 3.44 0.16
C SER A 123 16.13 2.10 0.92
N ILE A 124 15.50 2.03 2.11
CA ILE A 124 15.45 0.85 2.98
C ILE A 124 14.28 -0.09 2.65
N PHE A 125 13.36 0.33 1.78
CA PHE A 125 12.20 -0.44 1.35
C PHE A 125 12.51 -1.34 0.16
N LEU A 126 11.52 -2.13 -0.25
CA LEU A 126 11.60 -2.97 -1.44
C LEU A 126 12.02 -2.15 -2.67
N SER A 127 12.82 -2.76 -3.54
CA SER A 127 12.96 -2.29 -4.92
C SER A 127 11.66 -2.52 -5.71
N GLU A 128 11.47 -1.79 -6.81
CA GLU A 128 10.34 -2.01 -7.72
C GLU A 128 10.30 -3.47 -8.19
N LYS A 129 11.47 -4.04 -8.51
CA LYS A 129 11.60 -5.44 -8.91
C LYS A 129 11.06 -6.39 -7.84
N GLU A 130 11.52 -6.27 -6.60
CA GLU A 130 11.09 -7.14 -5.51
C GLU A 130 9.59 -7.01 -5.24
N ALA A 131 9.05 -5.79 -5.27
CA ALA A 131 7.62 -5.54 -5.12
C ALA A 131 6.83 -6.21 -6.25
N LEU A 132 7.17 -5.94 -7.51
CA LEU A 132 6.50 -6.49 -8.68
C LEU A 132 6.54 -8.02 -8.72
N GLU A 133 7.73 -8.61 -8.55
CA GLU A 133 7.92 -10.06 -8.54
C GLU A 133 7.12 -10.74 -7.43
N THR A 134 7.13 -10.16 -6.23
CA THR A 134 6.43 -10.76 -5.08
C THR A 134 4.93 -10.68 -5.28
N VAL A 135 4.41 -9.57 -5.81
CA VAL A 135 2.99 -9.46 -6.16
C VAL A 135 2.62 -10.55 -7.15
N VAL A 136 3.32 -10.71 -8.28
CA VAL A 136 2.90 -11.73 -9.28
C VAL A 136 3.00 -13.16 -8.76
N LYS A 137 4.04 -13.48 -7.99
CA LYS A 137 4.33 -14.84 -7.49
C LYS A 137 3.46 -15.26 -6.31
N GLN A 138 3.15 -14.34 -5.40
CA GLN A 138 2.63 -14.68 -4.06
C GLN A 138 1.23 -14.12 -3.79
N SER A 139 0.80 -13.08 -4.50
CA SER A 139 -0.48 -12.45 -4.20
C SER A 139 -1.67 -13.23 -4.75
N HIS A 140 -2.81 -13.11 -4.07
CA HIS A 140 -4.06 -13.64 -4.59
C HIS A 140 -4.46 -12.94 -5.89
N LYS A 141 -5.11 -13.70 -6.77
CA LYS A 141 -5.60 -13.24 -8.08
C LYS A 141 -6.69 -12.16 -7.98
N ASN A 142 -7.12 -11.82 -6.77
CA ASN A 142 -8.08 -10.75 -6.52
C ASN A 142 -7.49 -9.36 -6.72
N ILE A 143 -6.17 -9.22 -6.52
CA ILE A 143 -5.48 -7.94 -6.70
C ILE A 143 -5.60 -7.52 -8.15
N SER A 144 -6.16 -6.34 -8.35
CA SER A 144 -6.27 -5.65 -9.64
C SER A 144 -5.63 -4.27 -9.60
N GLU A 145 -5.24 -3.76 -8.44
CA GLU A 145 -4.56 -2.47 -8.30
C GLU A 145 -3.25 -2.62 -7.54
N LEU A 146 -2.19 -2.08 -8.13
CA LEU A 146 -0.86 -1.99 -7.53
C LEU A 146 -0.41 -0.54 -7.57
N ILE A 147 -0.07 -0.01 -6.41
CA ILE A 147 0.44 1.35 -6.25
C ILE A 147 1.87 1.26 -5.74
N LEU A 148 2.83 1.78 -6.51
CA LEU A 148 4.22 1.89 -6.11
C LEU A 148 4.48 3.29 -5.55
N TYR A 149 4.69 3.37 -4.24
CA TYR A 149 4.89 4.62 -3.53
C TYR A 149 6.37 4.84 -3.26
N HIS A 150 7.01 5.65 -4.09
CA HIS A 150 8.44 5.85 -4.03
C HIS A 150 8.80 6.80 -2.89
N LEU A 151 9.70 6.37 -2.02
CA LEU A 151 10.29 7.18 -0.95
C LEU A 151 11.78 7.25 -1.18
N TYR A 152 12.29 8.47 -1.38
CA TYR A 152 13.71 8.74 -1.57
C TYR A 152 14.31 8.03 -2.81
N TYR A 153 15.62 7.79 -2.79
CA TYR A 153 16.38 7.20 -3.89
C TYR A 153 15.99 5.74 -4.16
N VAL A 154 15.56 5.43 -5.38
CA VAL A 154 15.27 4.06 -5.82
C VAL A 154 16.53 3.42 -6.38
N ARG A 155 16.97 2.31 -5.77
CA ARG A 155 18.04 1.44 -6.27
C ARG A 155 17.77 -0.01 -5.89
N PRO A 156 18.02 -0.98 -6.79
CA PRO A 156 18.44 -0.82 -8.20
C PRO A 156 17.29 -0.34 -9.12
N ARG A 157 17.65 0.19 -10.31
CA ARG A 157 16.69 0.49 -11.39
C ARG A 157 16.01 -0.82 -11.85
N LEU A 158 14.71 -0.77 -12.12
CA LEU A 158 14.00 -1.85 -12.80
C LEU A 158 14.38 -1.92 -14.29
N PHE A 159 14.89 -3.07 -14.73
CA PHE A 159 15.25 -3.28 -16.13
C PHE A 159 14.00 -3.54 -17.00
N PRO A 160 14.03 -3.16 -18.29
CA PRO A 160 12.91 -3.39 -19.20
C PRO A 160 12.47 -4.86 -19.28
N GLU A 161 13.41 -5.80 -19.25
CA GLU A 161 13.13 -7.24 -19.31
C GLU A 161 12.41 -7.75 -18.05
N GLU A 162 12.72 -7.16 -16.89
CA GLU A 162 12.08 -7.49 -15.61
C GLU A 162 10.64 -6.96 -15.59
N LEU A 163 10.42 -5.76 -16.11
CA LEU A 163 9.09 -5.17 -16.25
C LEU A 163 8.22 -5.94 -17.26
N GLU A 164 8.80 -6.31 -18.41
CA GLU A 164 8.12 -7.14 -19.41
C GLU A 164 7.72 -8.50 -18.82
N SER A 165 8.62 -9.16 -18.09
CA SER A 165 8.35 -10.43 -17.40
C SER A 165 7.23 -10.32 -16.36
N PHE A 166 7.17 -9.20 -15.62
CA PHE A 166 6.07 -8.90 -14.71
C PHE A 166 4.72 -8.88 -15.45
N PHE A 167 4.62 -8.15 -16.56
CA PHE A 167 3.35 -8.06 -17.30
C PHE A 167 2.94 -9.37 -17.98
N ILE A 168 3.90 -10.15 -18.51
CA ILE A 168 3.63 -11.51 -19.00
C ILE A 168 3.07 -12.38 -17.87
N SER A 169 3.67 -12.30 -16.68
CA SER A 169 3.20 -13.05 -15.51
C SER A 169 1.81 -12.59 -15.07
N TRP A 170 1.50 -11.30 -15.17
CA TRP A 170 0.19 -10.75 -14.86
C TRP A 170 -0.89 -11.22 -15.84
N GLU A 171 -0.60 -11.17 -17.13
CA GLU A 171 -1.48 -11.62 -18.22
C GLU A 171 -1.89 -13.09 -18.06
N ASN A 172 -1.00 -13.92 -17.51
CA ASN A 172 -1.24 -15.34 -17.26
C ASN A 172 -2.11 -15.65 -16.01
N ARG A 173 -2.62 -14.63 -15.29
CA ARG A 173 -3.50 -14.84 -14.13
C ARG A 173 -4.88 -15.34 -14.57
N VAL A 174 -5.46 -16.28 -13.81
CA VAL A 174 -6.79 -16.86 -14.08
C VAL A 174 -7.69 -16.81 -12.83
N PRO A 175 -8.73 -15.96 -12.78
CA PRO A 175 -9.17 -15.08 -13.85
C PRO A 175 -8.20 -13.91 -14.06
N LEU A 176 -8.09 -13.44 -15.30
CA LEU A 176 -7.34 -12.23 -15.62
C LEU A 176 -8.17 -11.03 -15.17
N LYS A 177 -7.66 -10.29 -14.18
CA LYS A 177 -8.15 -8.95 -13.83
C LYS A 177 -7.18 -7.93 -14.41
N PRO A 178 -7.63 -7.04 -15.30
CA PRO A 178 -6.79 -5.96 -15.81
C PRO A 178 -6.19 -5.13 -14.67
N LEU A 179 -4.91 -4.84 -14.78
CA LEU A 179 -4.12 -4.11 -13.78
C LEU A 179 -4.43 -2.60 -13.84
N SER A 180 -4.65 -2.01 -12.68
CA SER A 180 -4.49 -0.58 -12.42
C SER A 180 -3.10 -0.39 -11.79
N LEU A 181 -2.19 0.24 -12.52
CA LEU A 181 -0.82 0.51 -12.05
C LEU A 181 -0.67 2.01 -11.78
N VAL A 182 -0.41 2.37 -10.53
CA VAL A 182 -0.19 3.76 -10.13
C VAL A 182 1.23 3.91 -9.59
N ILE A 183 1.90 4.96 -10.03
CA ILE A 183 3.23 5.34 -9.54
C ILE A 183 3.06 6.65 -8.80
N ILE A 184 3.38 6.63 -7.51
CA ILE A 184 3.48 7.84 -6.71
C ILE A 184 4.96 8.11 -6.55
N THR A 185 5.40 9.27 -7.03
CA THR A 185 6.80 9.68 -7.09
C THR A 185 6.90 11.18 -6.98
N ASP A 186 8.10 11.69 -6.76
CA ASP A 186 8.37 13.12 -6.78
C ASP A 186 9.65 13.45 -7.56
N TYR A 187 10.04 14.73 -7.50
CA TYR A 187 11.26 15.20 -8.12
C TYR A 187 12.53 14.57 -7.51
N PHE A 188 12.53 14.23 -6.22
CA PHE A 188 13.67 13.68 -5.51
C PHE A 188 13.87 12.17 -5.74
N CYS A 189 12.80 11.45 -6.08
CA CYS A 189 12.83 10.01 -6.38
C CYS A 189 13.46 9.76 -7.76
N ILE A 190 14.78 9.58 -7.82
CA ILE A 190 15.45 9.22 -9.08
C ILE A 190 15.27 7.72 -9.39
N ASN A 191 15.30 7.38 -10.68
CA ASN A 191 15.25 6.00 -11.21
C ASN A 191 13.95 5.22 -10.99
N THR A 192 12.82 5.89 -10.82
CA THR A 192 11.51 5.24 -10.87
C THR A 192 11.21 4.74 -12.29
N LEU A 193 10.43 3.68 -12.42
CA LEU A 193 10.23 2.99 -13.70
C LEU A 193 9.59 3.88 -14.77
N ASP A 194 8.83 4.90 -14.39
CA ASP A 194 8.19 5.87 -15.30
C ASP A 194 9.18 6.83 -15.96
N LYS A 195 10.37 7.00 -15.37
CA LYS A 195 11.40 7.94 -15.87
C LYS A 195 12.24 7.37 -17.01
N TYR A 196 11.94 6.15 -17.49
CA TYR A 196 12.67 5.50 -18.57
C TYR A 196 11.78 5.21 -19.79
N ASP A 197 12.17 5.74 -20.95
CA ASP A 197 11.42 5.58 -22.21
C ASP A 197 11.19 4.12 -22.61
N GLU A 198 12.15 3.24 -22.34
CA GLU A 198 12.05 1.79 -22.62
C GLU A 198 10.92 1.16 -21.81
N ASN A 199 10.85 1.47 -20.51
CA ASN A 199 9.79 1.00 -19.63
C ASN A 199 8.42 1.56 -20.05
N MET A 200 8.38 2.84 -20.44
CA MET A 200 7.15 3.48 -20.92
C MET A 200 6.65 2.89 -22.24
N LYS A 201 7.54 2.43 -23.13
CA LYS A 201 7.14 1.69 -24.34
C LYS A 201 6.49 0.36 -23.99
N ILE A 202 7.02 -0.36 -23.00
CA ILE A 202 6.46 -1.61 -22.49
C ILE A 202 5.08 -1.36 -21.87
N ILE A 203 4.94 -0.37 -20.98
CA ILE A 203 3.63 -0.03 -20.37
C ILE A 203 2.60 0.30 -21.46
N LYS A 204 2.95 1.13 -22.44
CA LYS A 204 2.05 1.46 -23.57
C LYS A 204 1.65 0.22 -24.38
N LYS A 205 2.55 -0.75 -24.55
CA LYS A 205 2.24 -2.05 -25.18
C LYS A 205 1.17 -2.79 -24.38
N TYR A 206 1.31 -2.90 -23.06
CA TYR A 206 0.37 -3.63 -22.20
C TYR A 206 -0.95 -2.90 -21.91
N ILE A 207 -0.97 -1.56 -22.05
CA ILE A 207 -2.23 -0.80 -22.12
C ILE A 207 -3.00 -1.19 -23.38
N ARG A 208 -2.33 -1.24 -24.55
CA ARG A 208 -2.97 -1.59 -25.82
C ARG A 208 -3.49 -3.03 -25.87
N SER A 209 -2.83 -3.97 -25.19
CA SER A 209 -3.30 -5.36 -25.09
C SER A 209 -4.41 -5.57 -24.05
N GLY A 210 -4.75 -4.55 -23.24
CA GLY A 210 -5.79 -4.63 -22.22
C GLY A 210 -5.35 -5.30 -20.91
N VAL A 211 -4.07 -5.67 -20.78
CA VAL A 211 -3.49 -6.17 -19.52
C VAL A 211 -3.46 -5.07 -18.46
N ILE A 212 -3.13 -3.85 -18.87
CA ILE A 212 -3.23 -2.65 -18.04
C ILE A 212 -4.49 -1.89 -18.43
N LYS A 213 -5.41 -1.74 -17.48
CA LYS A 213 -6.62 -0.94 -17.65
C LYS A 213 -6.34 0.54 -17.41
N ASN A 214 -5.62 0.84 -16.33
CA ASN A 214 -5.31 2.20 -15.92
C ASN A 214 -3.82 2.30 -15.61
N PHE A 215 -3.18 3.38 -16.06
CA PHE A 215 -1.82 3.73 -15.71
C PHE A 215 -1.77 5.21 -15.34
N GLU A 216 -1.20 5.51 -14.17
CA GLU A 216 -1.13 6.88 -13.65
C GLU A 216 0.21 7.12 -12.96
N VAL A 217 0.72 8.34 -13.10
CA VAL A 217 1.89 8.84 -12.38
C VAL A 217 1.49 10.13 -11.68
N THR A 218 1.59 10.17 -10.34
CA THR A 218 1.12 11.29 -9.51
C THR A 218 2.18 11.72 -8.50
N GLY A 219 2.05 12.95 -8.00
CA GLY A 219 2.85 13.47 -6.89
C GLY A 219 2.27 13.11 -5.51
N PHE A 220 3.06 13.26 -4.44
CA PHE A 220 2.59 13.02 -3.07
C PHE A 220 1.39 13.89 -2.65
N GLU A 221 1.34 15.15 -3.09
CA GLU A 221 0.27 16.10 -2.74
C GLU A 221 -1.09 15.71 -3.37
N GLU A 222 -1.07 15.01 -4.51
CA GLU A 222 -2.26 14.52 -5.20
C GLU A 222 -2.79 13.23 -4.56
N ASP A 223 -1.91 12.36 -4.04
CA ASP A 223 -2.30 11.16 -3.28
C ASP A 223 -3.00 11.49 -1.95
N GLU A 224 -2.57 12.58 -1.30
CA GLU A 224 -3.19 13.06 -0.06
C GLU A 224 -4.55 13.74 -0.30
N SER A 225 -4.82 14.25 -1.52
CA SER A 225 -6.03 15.01 -1.86
C SER A 225 -7.10 14.21 -2.62
N THR A 226 -6.77 13.06 -3.23
CA THR A 226 -7.70 12.19 -3.97
C THR A 226 -8.57 11.27 -3.09
N ASN A 227 -8.60 11.50 -1.78
CA ASN A 227 -9.15 10.58 -0.78
C ASN A 227 -10.27 11.18 0.12
N TYR A 228 -10.93 12.26 -0.32
CA TYR A 228 -12.11 12.86 0.31
C TYR A 228 -13.42 12.21 -0.15
#